data_AF-S7N7L6-F1
#
_entry.id   AF-S7N7L6-F1
#
_cell.length_a   1.000
_cell.length_b   1.000
_cell.length_c   1.000
_cell.angle_alpha   90.00
_cell.angle_beta   90.00
_cell.angle_gamma   90.00
#
_symmetry.space_group_name_H-M   'P 1'
#
loop_
_entity.id
_entity.type
_entity.pdbx_description
1 polymer ?
#
loop_
_entity_poly.entity_id
_entity_poly.type
_entity_poly.pdbx_seq_one_letter_code
_entity_poly.pdbx_strand_id
1 'polypeptide(L)'
;MAEDADMRNELEEMQRRADQLADESLESTRRMLQLVEEKRKPSYPLDFAKDGIPDIYIAENITRSMLKSSDAYKKAWGNNQDGVVASQPARVVDEREQMAISGGFIRRVTNDARENEMDENLEQVSGIIGNLRHMALDMGNEIDTQNRQIDRIMEKADSNKTRIDEANQRATKMLGSG
;
A
#
# COMPACT_ATOMS: atom_id res chain seq x y z
N MET A 1 43.02 11.56 44.92
CA MET A 1 43.04 10.15 44.46
C MET A 1 41.63 9.56 44.35
N ALA A 2 40.66 9.96 45.20
CA ALA A 2 39.26 9.51 45.05
C ALA A 2 38.58 10.10 43.79
N GLU A 3 38.71 11.40 43.54
CA GLU A 3 38.08 12.06 42.36
C GLU A 3 38.54 11.52 41.00
N ASP A 4 39.80 11.07 40.88
CA ASP A 4 40.32 10.50 39.61
C ASP A 4 39.79 9.08 39.35
N ALA A 5 39.43 8.34 40.41
CA ALA A 5 38.81 7.02 40.30
C ALA A 5 37.31 7.14 39.98
N ASP A 6 36.64 8.15 40.55
CA ASP A 6 35.22 8.42 40.29
C ASP A 6 35.01 8.92 38.85
N MET A 7 35.85 9.82 38.34
CA MET A 7 35.80 10.25 36.93
C MET A 7 36.06 9.10 35.94
N ARG A 8 36.95 8.16 36.27
CA ARG A 8 37.19 6.97 35.43
C ARG A 8 35.98 6.04 35.42
N ASN A 9 35.36 5.82 36.58
CA ASN A 9 34.13 5.03 36.68
C ASN A 9 32.96 5.68 35.90
N GLU A 10 32.78 7.00 36.00
CA GLU A 10 31.74 7.72 35.26
C GLU A 10 31.97 7.68 33.74
N LEU A 11 33.22 7.79 33.29
CA LEU A 11 33.57 7.63 31.87
C LEU A 11 33.32 6.20 31.38
N GLU A 12 33.69 5.19 32.16
CA GLU A 12 33.39 3.79 31.85
C GLU A 12 31.87 3.53 31.79
N GLU A 13 31.09 4.10 32.70
CA GLU A 13 29.63 3.96 32.71
C GLU A 13 29.00 4.67 31.51
N MET A 14 29.48 5.87 31.17
CA MET A 14 29.05 6.61 30.00
C MET A 14 29.34 5.83 28.71
N GLN A 15 30.52 5.21 28.62
CA GLN A 15 30.91 4.41 27.46
C GLN A 15 30.08 3.12 27.35
N ARG A 16 29.81 2.43 28.46
CA ARG A 16 28.88 1.27 28.47
C ARG A 16 27.46 1.64 28.04
N ARG A 17 26.94 2.79 28.49
CA ARG A 17 25.61 3.27 28.07
C ARG A 17 25.59 3.62 26.58
N ALA A 18 26.66 4.22 26.06
CA ALA A 18 26.77 4.52 24.63
C ALA A 18 26.76 3.26 23.79
N ASP A 19 27.52 2.22 24.19
CA ASP A 19 27.51 0.92 23.51
C ASP A 19 26.13 0.26 23.57
N GLN A 20 25.47 0.29 24.72
CA GLN A 20 24.11 -0.24 24.88
C GLN A 20 23.11 0.45 23.94
N LEU A 21 23.13 1.79 23.88
CA LEU A 21 22.23 2.55 23.01
C LEU A 21 22.49 2.28 21.52
N ALA A 22 23.76 2.08 21.14
CA ALA A 22 24.12 1.71 19.77
C ALA A 22 23.58 0.32 19.39
N ASP A 23 23.68 -0.65 20.30
CA ASP A 23 23.16 -2.00 20.08
C ASP A 23 21.63 -2.01 19.99
N GLU A 24 20.95 -1.27 20.86
CA GLU A 24 19.49 -1.08 20.82
C GLU A 24 19.03 -0.42 19.50
N SER A 25 19.82 0.53 19.00
CA SER A 25 19.57 1.20 17.72
C SER A 25 19.70 0.25 16.53
N LEU A 26 20.72 -0.62 16.53
CA LEU A 26 20.89 -1.65 15.51
C LEU A 26 19.76 -2.67 15.54
N GLU A 27 19.34 -3.13 16.72
CA GLU A 27 18.18 -4.02 16.80
C GLU A 27 16.90 -3.34 16.30
N SER A 28 16.76 -2.04 16.52
CA SER A 28 15.62 -1.27 16.03
C SER A 28 15.57 -1.23 14.50
N THR A 29 16.70 -1.03 13.82
CA THR A 29 16.75 -1.05 12.34
C THR A 29 16.47 -2.45 11.78
N ARG A 30 16.96 -3.51 12.44
CA ARG A 30 16.62 -4.90 12.09
C ARG A 30 15.13 -5.20 12.23
N ARG A 31 14.49 -4.77 13.34
CA ARG A 31 13.03 -4.89 13.53
C ARG A 31 12.27 -4.13 12.45
N MET A 32 12.73 -2.95 12.06
CA MET A 32 12.11 -2.16 11.01
C MET A 32 12.15 -2.88 9.66
N LEU A 33 13.29 -3.44 9.27
CA LEU A 33 13.42 -4.25 8.05
C LEU A 33 12.48 -5.46 8.09
N GLN A 34 12.44 -6.19 9.21
CA GLN A 34 11.57 -7.35 9.36
C GLN A 34 10.09 -7.01 9.20
N LEU A 35 9.61 -5.94 9.85
CA LEU A 35 8.22 -5.51 9.75
C LEU A 35 7.85 -5.10 8.32
N VAL A 36 8.79 -4.45 7.63
CA VAL A 36 8.59 -4.02 6.25
C VAL A 36 8.56 -5.22 5.29
N GLU A 37 9.41 -6.23 5.49
CA GLU A 37 9.37 -7.48 4.72
C GLU A 37 8.08 -8.26 4.97
N GLU A 38 7.59 -8.28 6.22
CA GLU A 38 6.33 -8.94 6.57
C GLU A 38 5.14 -8.29 5.85
N LYS A 39 5.08 -6.94 5.80
CA LYS A 39 4.03 -6.20 5.10
C LYS A 39 4.11 -6.32 3.58
N ARG A 40 5.26 -6.74 3.03
CA ARG A 40 5.43 -7.02 1.60
C ARG A 40 4.85 -8.37 1.19
N LYS A 41 4.64 -9.31 2.13
CA LYS A 41 4.02 -10.60 1.83
C LYS A 41 2.52 -10.38 1.58
N PRO A 42 1.95 -10.92 0.47
CA PRO A 42 0.52 -10.81 0.23
C PRO A 42 -0.25 -11.43 1.40
N SER A 43 -1.22 -10.69 1.94
CA SER A 43 -2.07 -11.11 3.07
C SER A 43 -2.95 -12.33 2.75
N TYR A 44 -2.94 -12.81 1.51
CA TYR A 44 -3.75 -13.95 1.06
C TYR A 44 -2.84 -15.11 0.64
N PRO A 45 -3.11 -16.35 1.11
CA PRO A 45 -2.39 -17.53 0.64
C PRO A 45 -2.69 -17.73 -0.86
N LEU A 46 -1.63 -17.73 -1.68
CA LEU A 46 -1.69 -17.91 -3.14
C LEU A 46 -2.31 -19.26 -3.56
N ASP A 47 -2.47 -20.19 -2.63
CA ASP A 47 -2.97 -21.54 -2.86
C ASP A 47 -4.50 -21.60 -3.01
N PHE A 48 -5.25 -20.61 -2.49
CA PHE A 48 -6.72 -20.58 -2.63
C PHE A 48 -7.20 -20.26 -4.05
N ALA A 49 -6.31 -19.77 -4.92
CA ALA A 49 -6.68 -19.37 -6.28
C ALA A 49 -6.80 -20.55 -7.27
N LYS A 50 -6.32 -21.75 -6.93
CA LYS A 50 -6.21 -22.84 -7.91
C LYS A 50 -7.27 -23.94 -7.78
N ASP A 51 -7.76 -24.22 -6.58
CA ASP A 51 -8.58 -25.42 -6.34
C ASP A 51 -10.04 -25.12 -5.93
N GLY A 52 -10.43 -23.85 -5.89
CA GLY A 52 -11.64 -23.41 -5.20
C GLY A 52 -12.95 -23.36 -5.99
N ILE A 53 -13.00 -22.73 -7.19
CA ILE A 53 -14.32 -22.44 -7.80
C ILE A 53 -14.31 -22.36 -9.35
N PRO A 54 -14.48 -23.49 -10.06
CA PRO A 54 -14.66 -23.49 -11.51
C PRO A 54 -15.94 -22.77 -11.97
N ASP A 55 -17.05 -22.93 -11.23
CA ASP A 55 -18.37 -22.44 -11.66
C ASP A 55 -18.56 -20.92 -11.51
N ILE A 56 -17.98 -20.30 -10.49
CA ILE A 56 -17.98 -18.82 -10.36
C ILE A 56 -17.11 -18.21 -11.46
N TYR A 57 -15.95 -18.78 -11.76
CA TYR A 57 -15.08 -18.25 -12.81
C TYR A 57 -15.76 -18.32 -14.19
N ILE A 58 -16.44 -19.43 -14.50
CA ILE A 58 -17.17 -19.58 -15.76
C ILE A 58 -18.38 -18.63 -15.80
N ALA A 59 -19.18 -18.59 -14.73
CA ALA A 59 -20.34 -17.70 -14.64
C ALA A 59 -19.94 -16.22 -14.71
N GLU A 60 -18.90 -15.81 -13.99
CA GLU A 60 -18.36 -14.44 -14.01
C GLU A 60 -17.85 -14.07 -15.41
N ASN A 61 -17.14 -14.96 -16.08
CA ASN A 61 -16.63 -14.71 -17.44
C ASN A 61 -17.76 -14.63 -18.48
N ILE A 62 -18.79 -15.46 -18.38
CA ILE A 62 -19.98 -15.41 -19.24
C ILE A 62 -20.75 -14.11 -19.01
N THR A 63 -21.01 -13.75 -17.75
CA THR A 63 -21.70 -12.50 -17.40
C THR A 63 -20.88 -11.27 -17.79
N ARG A 64 -19.55 -11.27 -17.61
CA ARG A 64 -18.65 -10.21 -18.11
C ARG A 64 -18.70 -10.07 -19.62
N SER A 65 -18.68 -11.19 -20.34
CA SER A 65 -18.71 -11.20 -21.81
C SER A 65 -20.03 -10.63 -22.35
N MET A 66 -21.16 -11.08 -21.79
CA MET A 66 -22.51 -10.59 -22.13
C MET A 66 -22.70 -9.11 -21.77
N LEU A 67 -22.16 -8.66 -20.63
CA LEU A 67 -22.25 -7.26 -20.23
C LEU A 67 -21.41 -6.37 -21.15
N LYS A 68 -20.17 -6.78 -21.48
CA LYS A 68 -19.26 -6.01 -22.36
C LYS A 68 -19.72 -5.89 -23.81
N SER A 69 -20.45 -6.89 -24.31
CA SER A 69 -20.97 -6.88 -25.68
C SER A 69 -22.24 -6.05 -25.85
N SER A 70 -22.97 -5.78 -24.76
CA SER A 70 -24.19 -4.97 -24.76
C SER A 70 -23.95 -3.53 -25.20
N ASP A 71 -24.79 -3.02 -26.10
CA ASP A 71 -24.72 -1.64 -26.58
C ASP A 71 -24.93 -0.59 -25.47
N ALA A 72 -25.69 -0.96 -24.42
CA ALA A 72 -25.85 -0.13 -23.24
C ALA A 72 -24.55 0.01 -22.42
N TYR A 73 -23.75 -1.07 -22.34
CA TYR A 73 -22.44 -1.05 -21.69
C TYR A 73 -21.44 -0.25 -22.52
N LYS A 74 -21.37 -0.48 -23.84
CA LYS A 74 -20.51 0.31 -24.75
C LYS A 74 -20.83 1.80 -24.71
N LYS A 75 -22.10 2.17 -24.55
CA LYS A 75 -22.51 3.58 -24.42
C LYS A 75 -22.15 4.20 -23.07
N ALA A 76 -22.19 3.42 -21.98
CA ALA A 76 -21.88 3.89 -20.63
C ALA A 76 -20.38 3.81 -20.26
N TRP A 77 -19.61 2.96 -20.94
CA TRP A 77 -18.22 2.61 -20.59
C TRP A 77 -17.26 2.54 -21.79
N GLY A 78 -17.74 2.62 -23.04
CA GLY A 78 -16.90 2.58 -24.25
C GLY A 78 -16.29 3.93 -24.65
N ASN A 79 -16.66 5.00 -23.95
CA ASN A 79 -16.00 6.29 -24.12
C ASN A 79 -14.78 6.33 -23.20
N ASN A 80 -13.61 6.07 -23.79
CA ASN A 80 -12.29 6.33 -23.20
C ASN A 80 -12.10 7.85 -23.02
N GLN A 81 -12.89 8.48 -22.14
CA GLN A 81 -12.65 9.86 -21.69
C GLN A 81 -11.81 9.91 -20.42
N ASP A 82 -11.59 8.78 -19.75
CA ASP A 82 -10.66 8.67 -18.64
C ASP A 82 -9.32 8.22 -19.22
N GLY A 83 -8.50 9.20 -19.61
CA GLY A 83 -7.19 8.97 -20.17
C GLY A 83 -6.39 8.02 -19.27
N VAL A 84 -6.04 6.86 -19.81
CA VAL A 84 -5.01 6.00 -19.23
C VAL A 84 -3.80 6.90 -18.93
N VAL A 85 -3.46 7.04 -17.66
CA VAL A 85 -2.30 7.81 -17.21
C VAL A 85 -1.05 7.07 -17.67
N ALA A 86 -0.65 7.32 -18.92
CA ALA A 86 0.52 6.71 -19.57
C ALA A 86 1.84 7.39 -19.19
N SER A 87 1.79 8.48 -18.44
CA SER A 87 2.98 9.11 -17.86
C SER A 87 3.01 8.79 -16.38
N GLN A 88 3.73 7.73 -16.01
CA GLN A 88 4.29 7.66 -14.66
C GLN A 88 4.93 9.02 -14.34
N PRO A 89 4.67 9.63 -13.19
CA PRO A 89 5.31 10.90 -12.85
C PRO A 89 6.82 10.68 -12.85
N ALA A 90 7.52 11.42 -13.72
CA ALA A 90 8.95 11.55 -13.62
C ALA A 90 9.29 11.98 -12.19
N ARG A 91 10.22 11.28 -11.54
CA ARG A 91 10.74 11.62 -10.21
C ARG A 91 11.09 13.12 -10.19
N VAL A 92 10.24 13.94 -9.60
CA VAL A 92 10.63 15.28 -9.15
C VAL A 92 11.29 15.04 -7.79
N VAL A 93 12.60 14.79 -7.82
CA VAL A 93 13.42 14.85 -6.61
C VAL A 93 13.63 16.32 -6.33
N ASP A 94 13.19 16.80 -5.17
CA ASP A 94 13.50 18.15 -4.71
C ASP A 94 15.03 18.26 -4.55
N GLU A 95 15.63 19.30 -5.12
CA GLU A 95 17.08 19.52 -5.13
C GLU A 95 17.63 19.69 -3.70
N ARG A 96 16.77 20.01 -2.72
CA ARG A 96 17.07 19.99 -1.28
C ARG A 96 17.14 18.58 -0.68
N GLU A 97 16.33 17.63 -1.14
CA GLU A 97 16.44 16.22 -0.73
C GLU A 97 17.68 15.56 -1.34
N GLN A 98 18.13 16.03 -2.51
CA GLN A 98 19.34 15.53 -3.16
C GLN A 98 20.63 15.85 -2.38
N MET A 99 20.65 16.95 -1.62
CA MET A 99 21.81 17.36 -0.82
C MET A 99 21.90 16.70 0.57
N ALA A 100 20.82 16.07 1.06
CA ALA A 100 20.80 15.40 2.36
C ALA A 100 21.27 13.92 2.30
N ILE A 101 21.32 13.33 1.11
CA ILE A 101 21.67 11.90 0.90
C ILE A 101 23.19 11.70 0.69
N SER A 102 23.98 12.79 0.65
CA SER A 102 25.44 12.69 0.42
C SER A 102 26.25 12.41 1.69
N GLY A 103 25.64 12.45 2.88
CA GLY A 103 26.23 11.97 4.12
C GLY A 103 25.45 10.74 4.57
N GLY A 104 26.15 9.67 4.97
CA GLY A 104 25.51 8.45 5.49
C GLY A 104 24.42 8.76 6.51
N PHE A 105 23.45 7.86 6.62
CA PHE A 105 22.26 8.01 7.46
C PHE A 105 22.60 8.18 8.95
N ILE A 106 23.81 7.78 9.35
CA ILE A 106 24.33 7.97 10.69
C ILE A 106 25.56 8.87 10.72
N ARG A 107 25.70 9.62 11.81
CA ARG A 107 26.96 10.29 12.14
C ARG A 107 27.93 9.25 12.73
N ARG A 108 29.00 8.94 11.99
CA ARG A 108 30.04 8.01 12.40
C ARG A 108 30.82 8.55 13.60
N VAL A 109 31.00 7.73 14.63
CA VAL A 109 31.76 8.08 15.85
C VAL A 109 32.96 7.14 15.99
N THR A 110 32.74 5.84 15.91
CA THR A 110 33.81 4.82 16.04
C THR A 110 34.29 4.29 14.70
N ASN A 111 33.50 4.48 13.63
CA ASN A 111 33.76 3.97 12.27
C ASN A 111 34.01 2.46 12.25
N ASP A 112 33.31 1.73 13.13
CA ASP A 112 33.40 0.28 13.26
C ASP A 112 32.43 -0.44 12.30
N ALA A 113 32.53 -1.77 12.24
CA ALA A 113 31.68 -2.60 11.39
C ALA A 113 30.18 -2.51 11.76
N ARG A 114 29.87 -2.16 13.01
CA ARG A 114 28.49 -2.06 13.52
C ARG A 114 27.83 -0.78 13.01
N GLU A 115 28.52 0.35 13.07
CA GLU A 115 28.08 1.61 12.45
C GLU A 115 27.87 1.41 10.94
N ASN A 116 28.78 0.72 10.25
CA ASN A 116 28.60 0.41 8.83
C ASN A 116 27.34 -0.42 8.56
N GLU A 117 27.05 -1.45 9.37
CA GLU A 117 25.81 -2.25 9.25
C GLU A 117 24.56 -1.39 9.48
N MET A 118 24.59 -0.48 10.46
CA MET A 118 23.47 0.44 10.71
C MET A 118 23.23 1.38 9.51
N ASP A 119 24.29 1.90 8.90
CA ASP A 119 24.23 2.77 7.73
C ASP A 119 23.62 2.02 6.52
N GLU A 120 24.08 0.80 6.26
CA GLU A 120 23.56 -0.09 5.21
C GLU A 120 22.09 -0.49 5.45
N ASN A 121 21.72 -0.78 6.70
CA ASN A 121 20.34 -1.11 7.06
C ASN A 121 19.40 0.08 6.85
N LEU A 122 19.84 1.30 7.21
CA LEU A 122 19.05 2.53 7.01
C LEU A 122 18.94 2.91 5.53
N GLU A 123 19.96 2.63 4.73
CA GLU A 123 19.89 2.77 3.27
C GLU A 123 18.82 1.85 2.67
N GLN A 124 18.79 0.59 3.07
CA GLN A 124 17.76 -0.36 2.66
C GLN A 124 16.36 0.09 3.09
N VAL A 125 16.20 0.51 4.35
CA VAL A 125 14.94 1.06 4.87
C VAL A 125 14.49 2.26 4.02
N SER A 126 15.39 3.19 3.70
CA SER A 126 15.08 4.36 2.86
C SER A 126 14.56 3.95 1.47
N GLY A 127 15.20 2.97 0.84
CA GLY A 127 14.73 2.40 -0.42
C GLY A 127 13.32 1.81 -0.32
N ILE A 128 13.02 1.09 0.77
CA ILE A 128 11.69 0.50 0.94
C ILE A 128 10.63 1.55 1.29
N ILE A 129 10.97 2.58 2.07
CA ILE A 129 10.07 3.72 2.31
C ILE A 129 9.72 4.41 0.98
N GLY A 130 10.68 4.54 0.07
CA GLY A 130 10.43 5.04 -1.28
C GLY A 130 9.40 4.21 -2.06
N ASN A 131 9.47 2.88 -1.94
CA ASN A 131 8.51 1.96 -2.56
C ASN A 131 7.13 2.00 -1.88
N LEU A 132 7.09 2.01 -0.54
CA LEU A 132 5.86 2.17 0.25
C LEU A 132 5.14 3.47 -0.10
N ARG A 133 5.89 4.56 -0.29
CA ARG A 133 5.34 5.84 -0.74
C ARG A 133 4.68 5.73 -2.11
N HIS A 134 5.35 5.08 -3.08
CA HIS A 134 4.75 4.88 -4.40
C HIS A 134 3.47 4.03 -4.31
N MET A 135 3.50 2.90 -3.60
CA MET A 135 2.31 2.08 -3.41
C MET A 135 1.19 2.83 -2.69
N ALA A 136 1.49 3.69 -1.72
CA ALA A 136 0.50 4.51 -1.04
C ALA A 136 -0.15 5.53 -1.99
N LEU A 137 0.63 6.13 -2.90
CA LEU A 137 0.11 7.04 -3.93
C LEU A 137 -0.74 6.29 -4.96
N ASP A 138 -0.28 5.15 -5.45
CA ASP A 138 -1.01 4.33 -6.42
C ASP A 138 -2.32 3.80 -5.82
N MET A 139 -2.28 3.31 -4.57
CA MET A 139 -3.48 2.90 -3.84
C MET A 139 -4.43 4.07 -3.60
N GLY A 140 -3.92 5.27 -3.30
CA GLY A 140 -4.76 6.48 -3.16
C GLY A 140 -5.52 6.78 -4.45
N ASN A 141 -4.83 6.81 -5.59
CA ASN A 141 -5.43 7.04 -6.90
C ASN A 141 -6.44 5.96 -7.30
N GLU A 142 -6.14 4.69 -6.98
CA GLU A 142 -7.03 3.56 -7.23
C GLU A 142 -8.30 3.66 -6.35
N ILE A 143 -8.17 4.02 -5.08
CA ILE A 143 -9.32 4.28 -4.18
C ILE A 143 -10.18 5.42 -4.73
N ASP A 144 -9.59 6.54 -5.17
CA ASP A 144 -10.34 7.66 -5.73
C ASP A 144 -11.10 7.26 -7.01
N THR A 145 -10.48 6.42 -7.84
CA THR A 145 -11.11 5.88 -9.05
C THR A 145 -12.25 4.92 -8.71
N GLN A 146 -12.04 4.04 -7.73
CA GLN A 146 -13.07 3.12 -7.24
C GLN A 146 -14.22 3.88 -6.57
N ASN A 147 -13.96 4.94 -5.80
CA ASN A 147 -15.00 5.79 -5.21
C ASN A 147 -15.92 6.37 -6.29
N ARG A 148 -15.34 6.96 -7.35
CA ARG A 148 -16.11 7.45 -8.51
C ARG A 148 -16.90 6.32 -9.19
N GLN A 149 -16.36 5.10 -9.24
CA GLN A 149 -17.07 3.95 -9.79
C GLN A 149 -18.23 3.50 -8.89
N ILE A 150 -18.05 3.52 -7.56
CA ILE A 150 -19.08 3.19 -6.58
C ILE A 150 -20.25 4.17 -6.71
N ASP A 151 -19.99 5.46 -6.88
CA ASP A 151 -21.04 6.47 -7.10
C ASP A 151 -21.92 6.10 -8.31
N ARG A 152 -21.30 5.74 -9.44
CA ARG A 152 -22.03 5.26 -10.64
C ARG A 152 -22.79 3.96 -10.40
N ILE A 153 -22.29 3.08 -9.52
CA ILE A 153 -22.97 1.84 -9.15
C ILE A 153 -24.18 2.16 -8.28
N MET A 154 -24.06 3.08 -7.32
CA MET A 154 -25.16 3.49 -6.44
C MET A 154 -26.31 4.10 -7.24
N GLU A 155 -26.03 5.02 -8.17
CA GLU A 155 -27.06 5.58 -9.06
C GLU A 155 -27.81 4.50 -9.85
N LYS A 156 -27.07 3.51 -10.38
CA LYS A 156 -27.66 2.37 -11.11
C LYS A 156 -28.45 1.44 -10.19
N ALA A 157 -27.98 1.25 -8.96
CA ALA A 157 -28.67 0.43 -7.97
C ALA A 157 -30.02 1.05 -7.59
N ASP A 158 -30.08 2.36 -7.36
CA ASP A 158 -31.31 3.08 -7.05
C ASP A 158 -32.31 3.07 -8.22
N SER A 159 -31.82 3.26 -9.45
CA SER A 159 -32.64 3.12 -10.65
C SER A 159 -33.21 1.71 -10.80
N ASN A 160 -32.38 0.68 -10.62
CA ASN A 160 -32.82 -0.70 -10.69
C ASN A 160 -33.79 -1.05 -9.57
N LYS A 161 -33.56 -0.56 -8.35
CA LYS A 161 -34.48 -0.73 -7.22
C LYS A 161 -35.86 -0.18 -7.56
N THR A 162 -35.94 1.05 -8.07
CA THR A 162 -37.20 1.67 -8.48
C THR A 162 -37.91 0.84 -9.56
N ARG A 163 -37.17 0.40 -10.58
CA ARG A 163 -37.73 -0.43 -11.66
C ARG A 163 -38.25 -1.78 -11.17
N ILE A 164 -37.56 -2.42 -10.24
CA ILE A 164 -37.99 -3.68 -9.62
C ILE A 164 -39.25 -3.45 -8.79
N ASP A 165 -39.29 -2.40 -7.99
CA ASP A 165 -40.44 -2.06 -7.15
C ASP A 165 -41.68 -1.78 -8.02
N GLU A 166 -41.54 -1.04 -9.12
CA GLU A 166 -42.62 -0.83 -10.09
C GLU A 166 -43.07 -2.11 -10.79
N ALA A 167 -42.11 -2.94 -11.25
CA ALA A 167 -42.41 -4.20 -11.92
C ALA A 167 -43.15 -5.17 -10.97
N ASN A 168 -42.72 -5.23 -9.70
CA ASN A 168 -43.38 -6.00 -8.65
C ASN A 168 -44.81 -5.50 -8.42
N GLN A 169 -45.02 -4.17 -8.28
CA GLN A 169 -46.37 -3.61 -8.13
C GLN A 169 -47.30 -3.97 -9.30
N ARG A 170 -46.79 -3.91 -10.54
CA ARG A 170 -47.55 -4.29 -11.74
C ARG A 170 -47.87 -5.78 -11.75
N ALA A 171 -46.91 -6.64 -11.40
CA ALA A 171 -47.11 -8.08 -11.30
C ALA A 171 -48.14 -8.45 -10.22
N THR A 172 -48.07 -7.83 -9.04
CA THR A 172 -49.05 -8.04 -7.96
C THR A 172 -50.45 -7.63 -8.39
N LYS A 173 -50.60 -6.49 -9.09
CA LYS A 173 -51.91 -6.08 -9.62
C LYS A 173 -52.47 -7.12 -10.60
N MET A 174 -51.65 -7.65 -11.51
CA MET A 174 -52.07 -8.68 -12.47
C MET A 174 -52.49 -9.98 -11.78
N LEU A 175 -51.85 -10.37 -10.66
CA LEU A 175 -52.20 -11.55 -9.89
C LEU A 175 -53.46 -11.37 -9.04
N GLY A 176 -53.72 -10.17 -8.54
CA GLY A 176 -54.92 -9.86 -7.74
C GLY A 176 -56.16 -9.47 -8.56
N SER A 177 -56.02 -9.31 -9.88
CA SER A 177 -57.11 -8.98 -10.80
C SER A 177 -57.64 -10.18 -11.60
N GLY A 178 -57.31 -11.41 -11.19
CA GLY A 178 -57.91 -12.66 -11.69
C GLY A 178 -58.81 -13.30 -10.65
#